data_AF-A0A2E1LAH6-F1
#
_entry.id   AF-A0A2E1LAH6-F1
#
_cell.length_a   1.000
_cell.length_b   1.000
_cell.length_c   1.000
_cell.angle_alpha   90.00
_cell.angle_beta   90.00
_cell.angle_gamma   90.00
#
_symmetry.space_group_name_H-M   'P 1'
#
loop_
_entity.id
_entity.type
_entity.pdbx_description
1 polymer ?
#
loop_
_entity_poly.entity_id
_entity_poly.type
_entity_poly.pdbx_seq_one_letter_code
_entity_poly.pdbx_strand_id
1 'polypeptide(L)'
;MRIDEVIAQEKFVDEETYDGNDFYEAYGDLYFNDDDIVDEAEYQGRKVKLGKPMRGDVKKFKVYVRDPKTKNIKKVNFGDPNMRIKKSNPKRRKSFRARHNCDNPGPRTKARYWSCRKW
;
A
#
# COMPACT_ATOMS: atom_id res chain seq x y z
N MET A 1 8.41 -39.85 38.27
CA MET A 1 7.11 -39.20 38.49
C MET A 1 7.37 -37.83 39.08
N ARG A 2 7.07 -36.70 38.45
CA ARG A 2 6.35 -36.43 37.20
C ARG A 2 6.93 -35.15 36.60
N ILE A 3 7.19 -35.19 35.29
CA ILE A 3 7.50 -34.03 34.43
C ILE A 3 6.15 -33.54 33.84
N ASP A 4 5.10 -33.63 34.65
CA ASP A 4 3.72 -33.30 34.29
C ASP A 4 3.42 -32.11 35.22
N GLU A 5 3.41 -30.85 34.82
CA GLU A 5 2.59 -30.26 33.76
C GLU A 5 3.37 -29.15 33.05
N VAL A 6 4.22 -29.59 32.14
CA VAL A 6 4.80 -28.79 31.07
C VAL A 6 3.66 -28.33 30.17
N ILE A 7 3.59 -27.02 29.91
CA ILE A 7 2.83 -26.39 28.83
C ILE A 7 1.31 -26.45 29.06
N ALA A 8 0.79 -25.38 29.66
CA ALA A 8 -0.55 -24.90 29.33
C ALA A 8 -0.59 -24.79 27.80
N GLN A 9 -1.22 -25.77 27.18
CA GLN A 9 -1.42 -25.83 25.75
C GLN A 9 -2.20 -24.58 25.38
N GLU A 10 -1.50 -23.57 24.88
CA GLU A 10 -2.00 -22.81 23.73
C GLU A 10 -2.49 -23.88 22.76
N LYS A 11 -3.79 -24.14 22.78
CA LYS A 11 -4.43 -24.83 21.68
C LYS A 11 -4.31 -23.86 20.52
N PHE A 12 -3.19 -23.96 19.80
CA PHE A 12 -3.07 -23.57 18.41
C PHE A 12 -4.13 -24.41 17.70
N VAL A 13 -5.34 -23.87 17.66
CA VAL A 13 -6.37 -24.37 16.76
C VAL A 13 -5.93 -23.83 15.40
N ASP A 14 -5.13 -24.64 14.69
CA ASP A 14 -4.61 -24.26 13.38
C ASP A 14 -5.74 -24.14 12.34
N GLU A 15 -6.93 -24.66 12.65
CA GLU A 15 -8.08 -24.69 11.75
C GLU A 15 -9.40 -24.60 12.53
N GLU A 16 -10.15 -23.52 12.29
CA GLU A 16 -11.52 -23.33 12.77
C GLU A 16 -12.48 -23.41 11.58
N THR A 17 -13.50 -24.25 11.69
CA THR A 17 -14.54 -24.42 10.65
C THR A 17 -15.80 -23.72 11.11
N TYR A 18 -16.29 -22.80 10.28
CA TYR A 18 -17.49 -22.01 10.53
C TYR A 18 -18.52 -22.34 9.46
N ASP A 19 -19.77 -22.61 9.87
CA ASP A 19 -20.87 -22.92 8.98
C ASP A 19 -21.90 -21.79 8.96
N GLY A 20 -22.47 -21.51 7.78
CA GLY A 20 -23.52 -20.50 7.62
C GLY A 20 -23.10 -19.09 8.04
N ASN A 21 -23.77 -18.54 9.05
CA ASN A 21 -23.56 -17.17 9.52
C ASN A 21 -22.60 -17.08 10.73
N ASP A 22 -22.10 -18.20 11.25
CA ASP A 22 -21.27 -18.23 12.46
C ASP A 22 -19.97 -17.43 12.30
N PHE A 23 -19.43 -17.37 11.08
CA PHE A 23 -18.28 -16.53 10.76
C PHE A 23 -18.58 -15.03 10.97
N TYR A 24 -19.79 -14.58 10.60
CA TYR A 24 -20.21 -13.20 10.76
C TYR A 24 -20.53 -12.86 12.22
N GLU A 25 -21.04 -13.81 13.01
CA GLU A 25 -21.22 -13.61 14.45
C GLU A 25 -19.87 -13.53 15.19
N ALA A 26 -18.88 -14.33 14.78
CA ALA A 26 -17.55 -14.35 15.39
C ALA A 26 -16.70 -13.13 15.03
N TYR A 27 -16.71 -12.70 13.76
CA TYR A 27 -15.80 -11.68 13.24
C TYR A 27 -16.48 -10.40 12.71
N GLY A 28 -17.80 -10.42 12.49
CA GLY A 28 -18.56 -9.29 11.95
C GLY A 28 -18.13 -8.89 10.55
N ASP A 29 -18.34 -7.60 10.23
CA ASP A 29 -17.87 -6.98 8.99
C ASP A 29 -16.36 -6.69 9.05
N LEU A 30 -15.55 -7.57 8.46
CA LEU A 30 -14.12 -7.33 8.25
C LEU A 30 -13.91 -6.27 7.15
N TYR A 31 -13.52 -5.06 7.52
CA TYR A 31 -13.14 -4.02 6.56
C TYR A 31 -11.76 -4.32 5.95
N PHE A 32 -11.72 -4.55 4.64
CA PHE A 32 -10.47 -4.62 3.87
C PHE A 32 -9.82 -3.23 3.83
N ASN A 33 -8.64 -3.08 4.44
CA ASN A 33 -7.87 -1.84 4.35
C ASN A 33 -7.26 -1.71 2.95
N ASP A 34 -8.03 -1.17 2.00
CA ASP A 34 -7.61 -1.08 0.60
C ASP A 34 -6.46 -0.06 0.35
N ASP A 35 -6.10 0.80 1.32
CA ASP A 35 -5.14 1.87 1.00
C ASP A 35 -4.31 2.57 2.11
N ASP A 36 -4.24 2.09 3.36
CA ASP A 36 -3.59 2.90 4.44
C ASP A 36 -2.79 2.14 5.53
N ILE A 37 -2.34 0.90 5.31
CA ILE A 37 -1.28 0.33 6.18
C ILE A 37 0.04 0.97 5.77
N VAL A 38 0.43 2.00 6.51
CA VAL A 38 1.71 2.69 6.36
C VAL A 38 2.80 1.82 6.96
N ASP A 39 3.39 0.96 6.13
CA ASP A 39 4.58 0.22 6.55
C ASP A 39 5.71 1.20 6.88
N GLU A 40 6.20 1.16 8.12
CA GLU A 40 7.42 1.85 8.50
C GLU A 40 8.61 0.99 8.05
N ALA A 41 9.55 1.62 7.33
CA ALA A 41 10.72 0.91 6.85
C ALA A 41 11.96 1.81 6.89
N GLU A 42 13.15 1.22 6.93
CA GLU A 42 14.40 1.98 7.00
C GLU A 42 15.01 2.17 5.62
N TYR A 43 15.12 3.42 5.18
CA TYR A 43 15.81 3.80 3.96
C TYR A 43 17.06 4.62 4.31
N GLN A 44 18.24 4.08 4.01
CA GLN A 44 19.54 4.73 4.29
C GLN A 44 19.68 5.20 5.75
N GLY A 45 19.31 4.34 6.71
CA GLY A 45 19.38 4.63 8.15
C GLY A 45 18.30 5.60 8.67
N ARG A 46 17.28 5.91 7.86
CA ARG A 46 16.14 6.73 8.27
C ARG A 46 14.83 5.96 8.17
N LYS A 47 14.00 6.04 9.20
CA LYS A 47 12.62 5.53 9.15
C LYS A 47 11.81 6.36 8.15
N VAL A 48 11.23 5.70 7.16
CA VAL A 48 10.40 6.30 6.12
C VAL A 48 9.04 5.60 6.08
N LYS A 49 8.00 6.40 5.81
CA LYS A 49 6.64 5.92 5.59
C LYS A 49 6.53 5.41 4.16
N LEU A 50 6.26 4.11 3.99
CA LEU A 50 6.06 3.52 2.67
C LEU A 50 4.68 3.88 2.11
N GLY A 51 4.57 3.90 0.77
CA GLY A 51 3.30 4.06 0.07
C GLY A 51 2.68 5.46 0.12
N LYS A 52 3.20 6.38 0.93
CA LYS A 52 2.67 7.74 1.07
C LYS A 52 3.43 8.74 0.19
N PRO A 53 2.77 9.38 -0.80
CA PRO A 53 3.40 10.46 -1.53
C PRO A 53 3.65 11.70 -0.67
N MET A 54 4.90 12.13 -0.63
CA MET A 54 5.38 13.33 0.07
C MET A 54 5.86 14.37 -0.95
N ARG A 55 6.14 15.60 -0.51
CA ARG A 55 6.81 16.58 -1.38
C ARG A 55 8.23 16.13 -1.72
N GLY A 56 8.54 16.17 -3.01
CA GLY A 56 9.80 15.69 -3.55
C GLY A 56 10.86 16.78 -3.65
N ASP A 57 12.11 16.35 -3.83
CA ASP A 57 13.27 17.24 -3.94
C ASP A 57 13.53 17.54 -5.43
N VAL A 58 13.57 16.50 -6.28
CA VAL A 58 13.84 16.61 -7.73
C VAL A 58 12.56 16.78 -8.56
N LYS A 59 11.48 16.11 -8.16
CA LYS A 59 10.17 16.16 -8.80
C LYS A 59 9.14 16.66 -7.79
N LYS A 60 7.92 16.92 -8.24
CA LYS A 60 6.89 17.51 -7.39
C LYS A 60 6.59 16.69 -6.13
N PHE A 61 6.60 15.37 -6.29
CA PHE A 61 6.35 14.41 -5.23
C PHE A 61 7.42 13.32 -5.21
N LYS A 62 7.66 12.75 -4.03
CA LYS A 62 8.46 11.54 -3.81
C LYS A 62 7.66 10.52 -3.03
N VAL A 63 7.91 9.25 -3.24
CA VAL A 63 7.30 8.15 -2.48
C VAL A 63 8.30 7.03 -2.33
N TYR A 64 8.29 6.39 -1.16
CA TYR A 64 9.08 5.19 -0.91
C TYR A 64 8.21 3.97 -1.12
N VAL A 65 8.71 3.02 -1.89
CA VAL A 65 7.98 1.82 -2.27
C VAL A 65 8.88 0.62 -2.06
N ARG A 66 8.36 -0.41 -1.39
CA ARG A 66 9.01 -1.71 -1.32
C ARG A 66 8.83 -2.43 -2.66
N ASP A 67 9.94 -2.84 -3.28
CA ASP A 67 9.88 -3.68 -4.47
C ASP A 67 9.45 -5.10 -4.05
N PRO A 68 8.37 -5.67 -4.60
CA PRO A 68 7.93 -7.01 -4.24
C PRO A 68 8.96 -8.09 -4.59
N LYS A 69 9.80 -7.86 -5.61
CA LYS A 69 10.79 -8.85 -6.07
C LYS A 69 12.04 -8.84 -5.20
N THR A 70 12.60 -7.66 -4.97
CA THR A 70 13.90 -7.52 -4.31
C THR A 70 13.78 -7.19 -2.82
N LYS A 71 12.57 -6.96 -2.30
CA LYS A 71 12.26 -6.46 -0.94
C LYS A 71 12.92 -5.13 -0.55
N ASN A 72 13.78 -4.58 -1.41
CA ASN A 72 14.43 -3.28 -1.24
C ASN A 72 13.45 -2.12 -1.36
N ILE A 73 13.69 -1.09 -0.57
CA ILE A 73 12.94 0.16 -0.62
C ILE A 73 13.52 1.04 -1.72
N LYS A 74 12.66 1.50 -2.62
CA LYS A 74 13.00 2.38 -3.73
C LYS A 74 12.36 3.75 -3.52
N LYS A 75 13.13 4.81 -3.74
CA LYS A 75 12.63 6.19 -3.82
C LYS A 75 12.16 6.47 -5.25
N VAL A 76 10.87 6.71 -5.42
CA VAL A 76 10.26 7.08 -6.72
C VAL A 76 9.90 8.55 -6.70
N ASN A 77 10.47 9.32 -7.62
CA ASN A 77 10.16 10.74 -7.82
C ASN A 77 9.16 10.88 -8.98
N PHE A 78 8.09 11.67 -8.81
CA PHE A 78 7.04 11.80 -9.82
C PHE A 78 6.35 13.17 -9.81
N GLY A 79 5.66 13.46 -10.91
CA GLY A 79 4.98 14.74 -11.13
C GLY A 79 5.94 15.87 -11.54
N ASP A 80 5.40 16.84 -12.28
CA ASP A 80 6.16 18.01 -12.72
C ASP A 80 6.11 19.12 -11.66
N PRO A 81 7.25 19.68 -11.19
CA PRO A 81 7.28 20.73 -10.17
C PRO A 81 6.42 21.96 -10.50
N ASN A 82 6.42 22.37 -11.77
CA ASN A 82 5.84 23.61 -12.25
C ASN A 82 4.36 23.47 -12.62
N MET A 83 3.87 22.24 -12.82
CA MET A 83 2.48 22.00 -13.21
C MET A 83 1.56 21.76 -12.01
N ARG A 84 0.37 22.38 -12.04
CA ARG A 84 -0.71 22.14 -11.07
C ARG A 84 -1.76 21.18 -11.65
N ILE A 85 -2.12 20.15 -10.87
CA ILE A 85 -3.23 19.24 -11.21
C ILE A 85 -4.55 20.00 -11.01
N LYS A 86 -5.33 20.12 -12.08
CA LYS A 86 -6.65 20.77 -12.07
C LYS A 86 -7.73 19.74 -11.73
N LYS A 87 -7.81 19.34 -10.45
CA LYS A 87 -8.70 18.27 -9.97
C LYS A 87 -10.19 18.49 -10.30
N SER A 88 -10.63 19.75 -10.28
CA SER A 88 -12.02 20.12 -10.56
C SER A 88 -12.45 19.92 -12.02
N ASN A 89 -11.51 19.69 -12.95
CA ASN A 89 -11.85 19.56 -14.38
C ASN A 89 -11.80 18.08 -14.83
N PRO A 90 -12.96 17.41 -15.00
CA PRO A 90 -13.01 16.00 -15.37
C PRO A 90 -12.49 15.73 -16.80
N LYS A 91 -12.63 16.68 -17.73
CA LYS A 91 -12.09 16.54 -19.10
C LYS A 91 -10.56 16.44 -19.10
N ARG A 92 -9.89 17.20 -18.22
CA ARG A 92 -8.42 17.13 -18.05
C ARG A 92 -8.00 15.80 -17.44
N ARG A 93 -8.78 15.25 -16.49
CA ARG A 93 -8.57 13.89 -15.96
C ARG A 93 -8.70 12.83 -17.03
N LYS A 94 -9.76 12.86 -17.83
CA LYS A 94 -9.94 11.92 -18.95
C LYS A 94 -8.77 11.98 -19.94
N SER A 95 -8.37 13.17 -20.37
CA SER A 95 -7.24 13.35 -21.30
C SER A 95 -5.89 12.91 -20.71
N PHE A 96 -5.64 13.18 -19.43
CA PHE A 96 -4.44 12.71 -18.74
C PHE A 96 -4.40 11.18 -18.69
N ARG A 97 -5.50 10.56 -18.24
CA ARG A 97 -5.60 9.09 -18.13
C ARG A 97 -5.40 8.40 -19.48
N ALA A 98 -5.99 8.94 -20.55
CA ALA A 98 -5.83 8.39 -21.89
C ALA A 98 -4.38 8.46 -22.40
N ARG A 99 -3.72 9.61 -22.28
CA ARG A 99 -2.33 9.78 -22.74
C ARG A 99 -1.30 8.99 -21.94
N HIS A 100 -1.63 8.66 -20.69
CA HIS A 100 -0.73 7.93 -19.79
C HIS A 100 -1.15 6.46 -19.57
N ASN A 101 -2.17 5.96 -20.26
CA ASN A 101 -2.69 4.60 -20.09
C ASN A 101 -2.87 4.23 -18.60
N CYS A 102 -3.61 5.07 -17.88
CA CYS A 102 -3.79 4.91 -16.43
C CYS A 102 -4.70 3.73 -16.04
N ASP A 103 -5.25 3.01 -17.00
CA ASP A 103 -6.04 1.80 -16.77
C ASP A 103 -5.11 0.59 -16.53
N ASN A 104 -3.91 0.59 -17.14
CA ASN A 104 -2.82 -0.32 -16.79
C ASN A 104 -1.51 0.45 -16.50
N PRO A 105 -1.45 1.15 -15.36
CA PRO A 105 -0.35 2.07 -15.08
C PRO A 105 0.96 1.36 -14.70
N GLY A 106 0.95 0.03 -14.52
CA GLY A 106 2.11 -0.77 -14.16
C GLY A 106 2.40 -0.81 -12.65
N PRO A 107 3.54 -1.37 -12.22
CA PRO A 107 3.82 -1.61 -10.80
C PRO A 107 4.07 -0.33 -10.02
N ARG A 108 3.87 -0.39 -8.69
CA ARG A 108 4.10 0.72 -7.73
C ARG A 108 5.54 1.26 -7.79
N THR A 109 6.50 0.53 -8.33
CA THR A 109 7.89 1.01 -8.49
C THR A 109 8.06 2.02 -9.63
N LYS A 110 7.04 2.24 -10.48
CA LYS A 110 7.09 3.18 -11.60
C LYS A 110 6.38 4.49 -11.28
N ALA A 111 6.95 5.60 -11.75
CA ALA A 111 6.40 6.95 -11.56
C ALA A 111 5.00 7.13 -12.19
N ARG A 112 4.68 6.35 -13.24
CA ARG A 112 3.38 6.38 -13.93
C ARG A 112 2.24 5.98 -13.01
N TYR A 113 2.40 4.89 -12.26
CA TYR A 113 1.45 4.44 -11.23
C TYR A 113 1.07 5.59 -10.29
N TRP A 114 2.09 6.25 -9.72
CA TRP A 114 1.87 7.33 -8.76
C TRP A 114 1.26 8.58 -9.41
N SER A 115 1.63 8.88 -10.65
CA SER A 115 1.05 10.01 -11.38
C SER A 115 -0.43 9.78 -11.68
N CYS A 116 -0.80 8.56 -12.08
CA CYS A 116 -2.18 8.14 -12.30
C CYS A 116 -3.01 8.11 -11.00
N ARG A 117 -2.44 7.64 -9.89
CA ARG A 117 -3.09 7.62 -8.58
C ARG A 117 -3.26 9.03 -7.98
N LYS A 118 -2.33 9.95 -8.26
CA LYS A 118 -2.36 11.31 -7.70
C LYS A 118 -3.32 12.26 -8.44
N TRP A 119 -3.62 11.96 -9.70
CA TRP A 119 -4.44 12.80 -10.57
C TRP A 119 -5.92 12.82 -10.16
#